data_AF-A0A9L0R4L3-F1
#
_entry.id   AF-A0A9L0R4L3-F1
#
_cell.length_a   1.000
_cell.length_b   1.000
_cell.length_c   1.000
_cell.angle_alpha   90.00
_cell.angle_beta   90.00
_cell.angle_gamma   90.00
#
_symmetry.space_group_name_H-M   'P 1'
#
loop_
_entity.id
_entity.type
_entity.pdbx_description
1 polymer ?
#
loop_
_entity_poly.entity_id
_entity_poly.type
_entity_poly.pdbx_seq_one_letter_code
_entity_poly.pdbx_strand_id
1 'polypeptide(L)'
;MQRLQVVLGHLKGRPHSGPEPAPRAAPCWSSTRWPADEDVVVVHGRRTAIGRAGRGGFKDTTPDELLSAVMTAVLQDVKLSPAQLGDICVVTSQRLCLCPLSIDSVRRGSRQ
;
A
#
# COMPACT_ATOMS: atom_id res chain seq x y z
N MET A 1 -9.35 33.09 -20.70
CA MET A 1 -9.24 33.42 -19.25
C MET A 1 -10.41 32.91 -18.39
N GLN A 2 -11.31 32.05 -18.88
CA GLN A 2 -12.48 31.55 -18.10
C GLN A 2 -12.09 30.68 -16.90
N ARG A 3 -11.02 29.87 -17.00
CA ARG A 3 -10.57 29.00 -15.90
C ARG A 3 -10.20 29.77 -14.63
N LEU A 4 -9.54 30.93 -14.76
CA LEU A 4 -9.16 31.76 -13.62
C LEU A 4 -10.38 32.37 -12.93
N GLN A 5 -11.41 32.76 -13.69
CA GLN A 5 -12.66 33.31 -13.14
C GLN A 5 -13.42 32.28 -12.30
N VAL A 6 -13.44 31.02 -12.74
CA VAL A 6 -14.08 29.92 -11.98
C VAL A 6 -13.34 29.66 -10.66
N VAL A 7 -12.01 29.56 -10.71
CA VAL A 7 -11.20 29.34 -9.49
C VAL A 7 -11.34 30.50 -8.50
N LEU A 8 -11.32 31.74 -8.98
CA LEU A 8 -11.52 32.93 -8.14
C LEU A 8 -12.94 33.01 -7.56
N GLY A 9 -13.94 32.53 -8.30
CA GLY A 9 -15.34 32.46 -7.83
C GLY A 9 -15.53 31.51 -6.66
N HIS A 10 -14.77 30.41 -6.59
CA HIS A 10 -14.79 29.49 -5.45
C HIS A 10 -14.04 30.03 -4.21
N LEU A 11 -13.02 30.88 -4.42
CA LEU A 11 -12.25 31.51 -3.33
C LEU A 11 -12.96 32.72 -2.72
N LYS A 12 -13.84 33.38 -3.48
CA LYS A 12 -14.60 34.51 -2.98
C LYS A 12 -15.73 33.97 -2.12
N GLY A 13 -15.41 33.75 -0.84
CA GLY A 13 -16.34 33.30 0.19
C GLY A 13 -17.66 34.06 0.09
N ARG A 14 -18.76 33.30 0.09
CA ARG A 14 -20.12 33.83 0.01
C ARG A 14 -20.33 34.83 1.15
N PRO A 15 -20.70 36.10 0.89
CA PRO A 15 -21.12 36.99 1.98
C PRO A 15 -22.45 36.44 2.52
N HIS A 16 -22.39 35.74 3.65
CA HIS A 16 -23.57 35.22 4.32
C HIS A 16 -24.00 36.21 5.40
N SER A 17 -25.17 36.81 5.18
CA SER A 17 -25.92 37.57 6.16
C SER A 17 -26.67 36.59 7.08
N GLY A 18 -26.07 36.25 8.22
CA GLY A 18 -26.72 35.49 9.30
C GLY A 18 -25.71 34.75 10.19
N PRO A 19 -26.04 34.47 11.48
CA PRO A 19 -25.21 33.67 12.36
C PRO A 19 -25.26 32.20 11.91
N GLU A 20 -24.44 31.86 10.93
CA GLU A 20 -24.22 30.47 10.50
C GLU A 20 -23.34 29.78 11.57
N PRO A 21 -23.72 28.59 12.08
CA PRO A 21 -22.86 27.85 12.99
C PRO A 21 -21.55 27.54 12.28
N ALA A 22 -20.44 28.07 12.81
CA ALA A 22 -19.11 27.84 12.26
C ALA A 22 -18.88 26.34 11.99
N PRO A 23 -18.20 25.96 10.89
CA PRO A 23 -17.91 24.57 10.59
C PRO A 23 -17.20 23.93 11.78
N ARG A 24 -17.94 23.10 12.51
CA ARG A 24 -17.44 22.40 13.69
C ARG A 24 -16.74 21.16 13.19
N ALA A 25 -15.44 21.05 13.46
CA ALA A 25 -14.71 19.84 13.18
C ALA A 25 -15.47 18.65 13.76
N ALA A 26 -15.74 17.65 12.92
CA ALA A 26 -16.27 16.39 13.41
C ALA A 26 -15.31 15.86 14.49
N PRO A 27 -15.82 15.25 15.57
CA PRO A 27 -14.97 14.58 16.53
C PRO A 27 -14.05 13.63 15.76
N CYS A 28 -12.74 13.87 15.85
CA CYS A 28 -11.78 12.91 15.32
C CYS A 28 -12.00 11.61 16.08
N TRP A 29 -12.11 10.48 15.37
CA TRP A 29 -12.38 9.17 16.00
C TRP A 29 -11.28 8.74 16.98
N SER A 30 -10.19 9.48 17.09
CA SER A 30 -9.20 9.39 18.16
C SER A 30 -9.68 10.11 19.43
N SER A 31 -10.60 9.50 20.16
CA SER A 31 -10.98 9.94 21.52
C SER A 31 -9.96 9.56 22.59
N THR A 32 -8.98 8.71 22.28
CA THR A 32 -7.91 8.28 23.19
C THR A 32 -6.75 9.27 23.18
N ARG A 33 -6.50 9.87 24.34
CA ARG A 33 -5.40 10.83 24.57
C ARG A 33 -4.04 10.14 24.74
N TRP A 34 -4.01 8.82 24.93
CA TRP A 34 -2.84 7.97 25.18
C TRP A 34 -3.00 6.64 24.46
N PRO A 35 -1.90 5.98 24.06
CA PRO A 35 -1.98 4.65 23.48
C PRO A 35 -2.55 3.69 24.52
N ALA A 36 -3.61 2.96 24.15
CA ALA A 36 -4.10 1.85 24.94
C ALA A 36 -3.19 0.63 24.69
N ASP A 37 -3.04 -0.25 25.68
CA ASP A 37 -2.26 -1.49 25.52
C ASP A 37 -2.81 -2.41 24.39
N GLU A 38 -4.05 -2.18 23.97
CA GLU A 38 -4.76 -2.93 22.93
C GLU A 38 -4.67 -2.30 21.52
N ASP A 39 -3.89 -1.22 21.36
CA ASP A 39 -3.79 -0.53 20.08
C ASP A 39 -2.99 -1.34 19.04
N VAL A 40 -3.52 -1.42 17.82
CA VAL A 40 -2.82 -2.05 16.70
C VAL A 40 -1.80 -1.07 16.12
N VAL A 41 -0.53 -1.42 16.23
CA VAL A 41 0.59 -0.57 15.80
C VAL A 41 1.32 -1.11 14.57
N VAL A 42 1.79 -0.21 13.70
CA VAL A 42 2.68 -0.56 12.57
C VAL A 42 4.12 -0.47 13.05
N VAL A 43 4.78 -1.62 13.16
CA VAL A 43 6.14 -1.72 13.72
C VAL A 43 7.22 -1.39 12.68
N HIS A 44 7.13 -1.99 11.49
CA HIS A 44 8.14 -1.85 10.45
C HIS A 44 7.55 -2.02 9.04
N GLY A 45 8.24 -1.46 8.04
CA GLY A 45 7.82 -1.55 6.64
C GLY A 45 9.00 -1.54 5.67
N ARG A 46 9.05 -2.54 4.80
CA ARG A 46 10.00 -2.61 3.67
C ARG A 46 9.24 -2.80 2.36
N ARG A 47 9.88 -2.38 1.28
CA ARG A 47 9.40 -2.62 -0.09
C ARG A 47 10.58 -2.90 -1.00
N THR A 48 10.34 -3.59 -2.10
CA THR A 48 11.30 -3.69 -3.19
C THR A 48 11.41 -2.34 -3.91
N ALA A 49 12.45 -2.19 -4.73
CA ALA A 49 12.43 -1.13 -5.75
C ALA A 49 11.24 -1.33 -6.69
N ILE A 50 10.87 -0.28 -7.43
CA ILE A 50 9.80 -0.36 -8.43
C ILE A 50 10.44 -0.52 -9.80
N GLY A 51 10.25 -1.69 -10.41
CA GLY A 51 10.73 -2.00 -11.75
C GLY A 51 9.66 -1.79 -12.82
N ARG A 52 10.07 -1.36 -14.01
CA ARG A 52 9.17 -1.32 -15.18
C ARG A 52 8.87 -2.74 -15.67
N ALA A 53 7.59 -3.08 -15.87
CA ALA A 53 7.20 -4.38 -16.40
C ALA A 53 7.85 -4.66 -17.77
N GLY A 54 8.37 -5.87 -17.97
CA GLY A 54 8.97 -6.36 -19.21
C GLY A 54 10.29 -5.72 -19.65
N ARG A 55 10.75 -4.62 -19.02
CA ARG A 55 11.99 -3.92 -19.39
C ARG A 55 12.87 -3.51 -18.21
N GLY A 56 12.37 -3.59 -16.98
CA GLY A 56 13.09 -3.23 -15.77
C GLY A 56 13.94 -4.39 -15.22
N GLY A 57 14.62 -4.13 -14.10
CA GLY A 57 15.51 -5.11 -13.45
C GLY A 57 14.80 -6.36 -12.91
N PHE A 58 13.49 -6.28 -12.65
CA PHE A 58 12.68 -7.42 -12.18
C PHE A 58 11.93 -8.14 -13.30
N LYS A 59 12.34 -7.98 -14.56
CA LYS A 59 11.65 -8.60 -15.70
C LYS A 59 11.71 -10.14 -15.68
N ASP A 60 12.78 -10.70 -15.12
CA ASP A 60 13.03 -12.14 -15.03
C ASP A 60 12.86 -12.67 -13.60
N THR A 61 12.35 -11.84 -12.68
CA THR A 61 12.18 -12.16 -11.26
C THR A 61 10.73 -12.54 -11.01
N THR A 62 10.50 -13.69 -10.38
CA THR A 62 9.15 -14.11 -10.01
C THR A 62 8.61 -13.26 -8.84
N PRO A 63 7.28 -13.06 -8.73
CA PRO A 63 6.71 -12.31 -7.60
C PRO A 63 7.02 -12.95 -6.25
N ASP A 64 7.24 -14.27 -6.19
CA ASP A 64 7.59 -14.99 -4.96
C ASP A 64 8.98 -14.61 -4.44
N GLU A 65 9.95 -14.41 -5.33
CA GLU A 65 11.29 -13.94 -4.97
C GLU A 65 11.24 -12.50 -4.41
N LEU A 66 10.43 -11.63 -5.04
CA LEU A 66 10.23 -10.26 -4.55
C LEU A 66 9.58 -10.25 -3.17
N LEU A 67 8.59 -11.12 -2.95
CA LEU A 67 7.89 -11.25 -1.67
C LEU A 67 8.81 -11.79 -0.58
N SER A 68 9.56 -12.86 -0.88
CA SER A 68 10.51 -13.50 0.02
C SER A 68 11.59 -12.54 0.49
N ALA A 69 12.14 -11.72 -0.42
CA ALA A 69 13.15 -10.72 -0.09
C ALA A 69 12.65 -9.69 0.93
N VAL A 70 11.43 -9.19 0.76
CA VAL A 70 10.84 -8.19 1.66
C VAL A 70 10.52 -8.80 3.02
N MET A 71 9.88 -9.97 3.06
CA MET A 71 9.54 -10.64 4.30
C MET A 71 10.78 -10.99 5.13
N THR A 72 11.82 -11.50 4.46
CA THR A 72 13.10 -11.82 5.11
C THR A 72 13.77 -10.57 5.67
N ALA A 73 13.80 -9.47 4.91
CA ALA A 73 14.38 -8.22 5.37
C ALA A 73 13.66 -7.65 6.59
N VAL A 74 12.32 -7.70 6.62
CA VAL A 74 11.54 -7.23 7.77
C VAL A 74 11.84 -8.07 9.02
N LEU A 75 11.85 -9.39 8.89
CA LEU A 75 12.17 -10.28 10.02
C LEU A 75 13.58 -10.07 10.56
N GLN A 76 14.55 -9.82 9.69
CA GLN A 76 15.93 -9.50 10.07
C GLN A 76 16.05 -8.16 10.80
N ASP A 77 15.36 -7.12 10.30
CA ASP A 77 15.40 -5.78 10.89
C ASP A 77 14.80 -5.77 12.31
N VAL A 78 13.66 -6.44 12.49
CA VAL A 78 12.95 -6.50 13.79
C VAL A 78 13.49 -7.62 14.68
N LYS A 79 14.34 -8.52 14.14
CA LYS A 79 14.92 -9.68 14.82
C LYS A 79 13.86 -10.60 15.43
N LEU A 80 12.74 -10.77 14.74
CA LEU A 80 11.65 -11.65 15.16
C LEU A 80 11.81 -13.04 14.56
N SER A 81 11.40 -14.05 15.32
CA SER A 81 11.32 -15.40 14.79
C SER A 81 10.04 -15.55 13.94
N PRO A 82 10.09 -16.24 12.80
CA PRO A 82 8.91 -16.43 11.96
C PRO A 82 7.80 -17.25 12.66
N ALA A 83 8.14 -18.05 13.67
CA ALA A 83 7.18 -18.82 14.47
C ALA A 83 6.27 -17.96 15.36
N GLN A 84 6.63 -16.69 15.60
CA GLN A 84 5.83 -15.74 16.38
C GLN A 84 4.80 -14.99 15.53
N LEU A 85 4.86 -15.11 14.19
CA LEU A 85 3.87 -14.49 13.31
C LEU A 85 2.55 -15.28 13.40
N GLY A 86 1.47 -14.59 13.74
CA GLY A 86 0.13 -15.20 13.81
C GLY A 86 -0.54 -15.38 12.46
N ASP A 87 -0.31 -14.45 11.52
CA ASP A 87 -0.89 -14.49 10.18
C ASP A 87 -0.05 -13.65 9.19
N ILE A 88 -0.21 -13.94 7.90
CA ILE A 88 0.42 -13.21 6.79
C ILE A 88 -0.62 -12.97 5.69
N CYS A 89 -1.13 -11.74 5.62
CA CYS A 89 -2.04 -11.30 4.57
C CYS A 89 -1.26 -10.76 3.37
N VAL A 90 -1.33 -11.45 2.23
CA VAL A 90 -0.70 -11.01 0.96
C VAL A 90 -1.76 -10.57 -0.03
N VAL A 91 -1.62 -9.35 -0.55
CA VAL A 91 -2.51 -8.84 -1.60
C VAL A 91 -1.75 -8.83 -2.93
N THR A 92 -2.23 -9.64 -3.87
CA THR A 92 -1.74 -9.62 -5.26
C THR A 92 -2.88 -9.20 -6.19
N SER A 93 -2.71 -8.11 -6.95
CA SER A 93 -3.64 -7.77 -8.02
C SER A 93 -3.14 -8.37 -9.33
N GLN A 94 -3.53 -9.61 -9.61
CA GLN A 94 -3.44 -10.14 -10.97
C GLN A 94 -4.59 -9.55 -11.76
N ARG A 95 -4.43 -8.34 -12.30
CA ARG A 95 -5.19 -8.01 -13.50
C ARG A 95 -4.61 -8.89 -14.60
N LEU A 96 -5.18 -10.08 -14.78
CA LEU A 96 -5.00 -10.88 -15.98
C LEU A 96 -5.37 -9.97 -17.16
N CYS A 97 -4.36 -9.35 -17.77
CA CYS A 97 -4.41 -9.20 -19.21
C CYS A 97 -4.47 -10.64 -19.72
N LEU A 98 -5.63 -11.06 -20.24
CA LEU A 98 -5.75 -12.32 -20.98
C LEU A 98 -4.71 -12.30 -22.11
N CYS A 99 -3.55 -12.90 -21.85
CA CYS A 99 -2.73 -13.51 -22.86
C CYS A 99 -2.79 -15.00 -22.56
N PRO A 100 -3.33 -15.85 -23.46
CA PRO A 100 -3.28 -17.29 -23.28
C PRO A 100 -1.85 -17.72 -23.62
N LEU A 101 -0.94 -17.61 -22.67
CA LEU A 101 0.34 -18.28 -22.75
C LEU A 101 0.54 -19.06 -21.47
N SER A 102 0.17 -20.33 -21.57
CA SER A 102 0.82 -21.46 -20.95
C SER A 102 1.41 -21.21 -19.56
N ILE A 103 0.62 -21.57 -18.55
CA ILE A 103 1.15 -22.41 -17.48
C ILE A 103 1.60 -23.72 -18.15
N ASP A 104 2.78 -23.72 -18.79
CA ASP A 104 3.44 -24.95 -19.21
C ASP A 104 4.64 -25.20 -18.30
N SER A 105 4.59 -26.39 -17.70
CA SER A 105 5.75 -27.19 -17.31
C SER A 105 6.72 -26.57 -16.31
N VAL A 106 6.42 -26.76 -15.02
CA VAL A 106 7.44 -27.28 -14.09
C VAL A 106 7.93 -28.62 -14.65
N ARG A 107 8.88 -28.56 -15.59
CA ARG A 107 9.64 -29.71 -16.04
C ARG A 107 10.69 -29.97 -14.98
N ARG A 108 10.44 -30.95 -14.10
CA ARG A 108 11.49 -31.55 -13.27
C ARG A 108 12.56 -32.14 -14.20
N GLY A 109 13.61 -31.37 -14.44
CA GLY A 109 14.86 -31.86 -15.00
C GLY A 109 15.60 -32.65 -13.93
N SER A 110 15.50 -33.97 -14.02
CA SER A 110 16.50 -34.89 -13.49
C SER A 110 17.76 -34.84 -14.37
N ARG A 111 18.91 -35.19 -13.76
CA ARG A 111 20.30 -35.16 -14.24
C ARG A 111 21.02 -33.84 -13.90
N GLN A 112 22.05 -33.83 -13.06
CA GLN A 112 23.04 -34.88 -12.75
C GLN A 112 23.00 -35.33 -11.30
#